data_AF-A0A5S4SJP0-F1
#
_entry.id   AF-A0A5S4SJP0-F1
#
_cell.length_a   1.000
_cell.length_b   1.000
_cell.length_c   1.000
_cell.angle_alpha   90.00
_cell.angle_beta   90.00
_cell.angle_gamma   90.00
#
_symmetry.space_group_name_H-M   'P 1'
#
loop_
_entity.id
_entity.type
_entity.pdbx_description
1 polymer ?
#
loop_
_entity_poly.entity_id
_entity_poly.type
_entity_poly.pdbx_seq_one_letter_code
_entity_poly.pdbx_strand_id
1 'polypeptide(L)'
;MDEELNKQVAEHVYGMTHEAIAALPWGVPDFSGDRTWAAGVANRMLRQPLPVLSRFDAALSEAAKAWGWGSTPEHQGISVLLIVLTADEICKAALKAIRGCDVEVST
;
A
#
# COMPACT_ATOMS: atom_id res chain seq x y z
N MET A 1 7.81 1.45 -13.78
CA MET A 1 7.63 2.51 -12.76
C MET A 1 6.32 3.21 -13.07
N ASP A 2 5.37 3.19 -12.14
CA ASP A 2 4.06 3.84 -12.29
C ASP A 2 4.06 5.14 -11.47
N GLU A 3 4.29 6.26 -12.15
CA GLU A 3 4.43 7.58 -11.52
C GLU A 3 3.13 8.02 -10.83
N GLU A 4 1.98 7.66 -11.41
CA GLU A 4 0.67 8.00 -10.86
C GLU A 4 0.40 7.23 -9.57
N LEU A 5 0.74 5.93 -9.54
CA LEU A 5 0.69 5.13 -8.32
C LEU A 5 1.58 5.73 -7.22
N ASN A 6 2.79 6.19 -7.56
CA ASN A 6 3.71 6.80 -6.59
C ASN A 6 3.16 8.12 -6.01
N LYS A 7 2.50 8.95 -6.83
CA LYS A 7 1.82 10.18 -6.38
C LYS A 7 0.66 9.87 -5.44
N GLN A 8 -0.19 8.91 -5.79
CA GLN A 8 -1.31 8.49 -4.94
C GLN A 8 -0.83 7.95 -3.58
N VAL A 9 0.28 7.20 -3.55
CA VAL A 9 0.89 6.75 -2.30
C VAL A 9 1.40 7.93 -1.47
N ALA A 10 2.10 8.89 -2.08
CA ALA A 10 2.55 10.09 -1.39
C ALA A 10 1.38 10.87 -0.77
N GLU A 11 0.27 11.01 -1.51
CA GLU A 11 -0.91 11.73 -1.06
C GLU A 11 -1.63 10.99 0.07
N HIS A 12 -2.05 9.75 -0.16
CA HIS A 12 -2.97 9.07 0.76
C HIS A 12 -2.26 8.33 1.89
N VAL A 13 -1.10 7.71 1.64
CA VAL A 13 -0.36 6.96 2.67
C VAL A 13 0.49 7.92 3.51
N TYR A 14 1.16 8.87 2.85
CA TYR A 14 2.06 9.82 3.52
C TYR A 14 1.41 11.15 3.89
N GLY A 15 0.20 11.46 3.39
CA GLY A 15 -0.53 12.68 3.71
C GLY A 15 0.06 13.92 3.04
N MET A 16 0.80 13.76 1.94
CA MET A 16 1.39 14.90 1.23
C MET A 16 0.33 15.62 0.40
N THR A 17 0.29 16.95 0.46
CA THR A 17 -0.59 17.72 -0.43
C THR A 17 -0.05 17.73 -1.86
N HIS A 18 -0.89 18.09 -2.83
CA HIS A 18 -0.47 18.24 -4.22
C HIS A 18 0.63 19.29 -4.37
N GLU A 19 0.57 20.39 -3.61
CA GLU A 19 1.61 21.42 -3.60
C GLU A 19 2.93 20.87 -3.04
N ALA A 20 2.88 20.08 -1.97
CA ALA A 20 4.06 19.46 -1.38
C ALA A 20 4.72 18.46 -2.35
N ILE A 21 3.91 17.69 -3.09
CA ILE A 21 4.39 16.77 -4.13
C ILE A 21 5.03 17.56 -5.28
N ALA A 22 4.37 18.61 -5.77
CA ALA A 22 4.87 19.44 -6.86
C ALA A 22 6.16 20.21 -6.51
N ALA A 23 6.38 20.50 -5.22
CA ALA A 23 7.57 21.17 -4.72
C ALA A 23 8.80 20.26 -4.57
N LEU A 24 8.67 18.93 -4.73
CA LEU A 24 9.79 18.00 -4.63
C LEU A 24 10.75 18.16 -5.84
N PRO A 25 12.01 18.58 -5.63
CA PRO A 25 12.93 18.87 -6.72
C PRO A 25 13.39 17.62 -7.49
N TRP A 26 13.20 16.42 -6.92
CA TRP A 26 13.50 15.11 -7.51
C TRP A 26 12.23 14.28 -7.79
N GLY A 27 11.05 14.88 -7.68
CA GLY A 27 9.78 14.16 -7.80
C GLY A 27 9.46 13.26 -6.60
N VAL A 28 8.36 12.50 -6.69
CA VAL A 28 7.96 11.55 -5.64
C VAL A 28 8.92 10.37 -5.57
N PRO A 29 9.16 9.79 -4.38
CA PRO A 29 9.91 8.54 -4.26
C PRO A 29 9.31 7.41 -5.11
N ASP A 30 10.16 6.50 -5.59
CA ASP A 30 9.71 5.36 -6.39
C ASP A 30 9.15 4.23 -5.53
N PHE A 31 7.98 4.47 -4.93
CA PHE A 31 7.33 3.50 -4.04
C PHE A 31 6.98 2.18 -4.74
N SER A 32 6.53 2.24 -5.99
CA SER A 32 6.06 1.08 -6.76
C SER A 32 7.17 0.32 -7.50
N GLY A 33 8.32 0.94 -7.73
CA GLY A 33 9.47 0.31 -8.37
C GLY A 33 10.58 -0.14 -7.41
N ASP A 34 10.69 0.43 -6.22
CA ASP A 34 11.74 0.13 -5.23
C ASP A 34 11.18 -0.57 -3.99
N ARG A 35 11.72 -1.75 -3.69
CA ARG A 35 11.33 -2.56 -2.52
C ARG A 35 11.59 -1.90 -1.18
N THR A 36 12.62 -1.06 -1.07
CA THR A 36 12.95 -0.30 0.13
C THR A 36 11.88 0.76 0.40
N TRP A 37 11.47 1.48 -0.65
CA TRP A 37 10.38 2.46 -0.54
C TRP A 37 9.04 1.78 -0.24
N ALA A 38 8.74 0.66 -0.91
CA ALA A 38 7.55 -0.15 -0.62
C ALA A 38 7.53 -0.70 0.82
N ALA A 39 8.69 -1.06 1.39
CA ALA A 39 8.79 -1.45 2.79
C ALA A 39 8.46 -0.28 3.73
N GLY A 40 8.81 0.95 3.34
CA GLY A 40 8.38 2.18 4.02
C GLY A 40 6.86 2.35 4.01
N VAL A 41 6.20 2.11 2.87
CA VAL A 41 4.74 2.11 2.73
C VAL A 41 4.11 1.09 3.68
N ALA A 42 4.61 -0.15 3.66
CA ALA A 42 4.09 -1.22 4.52
C ALA A 42 4.26 -0.89 6.01
N ASN A 43 5.43 -0.39 6.45
CA ASN A 43 5.66 0.03 7.83
C ASN A 43 4.70 1.15 8.27
N ARG A 44 4.33 2.05 7.35
CA ARG A 44 3.33 3.09 7.63
C ARG A 44 1.93 2.51 7.77
N MET A 45 1.57 1.53 6.93
CA MET A 45 0.29 0.82 7.03
C MET A 45 0.17 -0.01 8.31
N LEU A 46 1.25 -0.65 8.76
CA LEU A 46 1.30 -1.42 10.02
C LEU A 46 1.04 -0.57 11.27
N ARG A 47 1.15 0.76 11.18
CA ARG A 47 0.88 1.70 12.28
C ARG A 47 -0.49 2.35 12.20
N GLN A 48 -1.29 2.01 11.19
CA GLN A 48 -2.64 2.53 11.02
C GLN A 48 -3.59 1.92 12.07
N PRO A 49 -4.75 2.56 12.33
CA PRO A 49 -5.79 1.96 13.16
C PRO A 49 -6.24 0.58 12.67
N LEU A 50 -6.69 -0.26 13.60
CA LEU A 50 -7.12 -1.64 13.33
C LEU A 50 -8.01 -1.82 12.08
N PRO A 51 -9.02 -0.98 11.81
CA PRO A 51 -9.84 -1.14 10.61
C PRO A 51 -9.05 -1.04 9.30
N VAL A 52 -8.13 -0.07 9.21
CA VAL A 52 -7.26 0.12 8.03
C VAL A 52 -6.26 -1.03 7.93
N LEU A 53 -5.68 -1.43 9.06
CA LEU A 53 -4.71 -2.52 9.11
C LEU A 53 -5.33 -3.85 8.63
N SER A 54 -6.54 -4.19 9.11
CA SER A 54 -7.25 -5.40 8.67
C SER A 54 -7.58 -5.37 7.17
N ARG A 55 -7.94 -4.20 6.63
CA ARG A 55 -8.13 -4.03 5.18
C ARG A 55 -6.85 -4.20 4.39
N PHE A 56 -5.74 -3.72 4.93
CA PHE A 56 -4.43 -3.87 4.30
C PHE A 56 -4.03 -5.34 4.22
N ASP A 57 -4.16 -6.09 5.32
CA ASP A 57 -3.91 -7.54 5.35
C ASP A 57 -4.78 -8.31 4.34
N ALA A 58 -6.09 -7.99 4.30
CA ALA A 58 -6.99 -8.57 3.30
C ALA A 58 -6.58 -8.21 1.86
N ALA A 59 -6.18 -6.96 1.60
CA ALA A 59 -5.76 -6.52 0.28
C ALA A 59 -4.47 -7.21 -0.19
N LEU A 60 -3.50 -7.41 0.71
CA LEU A 60 -2.28 -8.17 0.42
C LEU A 60 -2.60 -9.64 0.13
N SER A 61 -3.49 -10.25 0.92
CA SER A 61 -3.92 -11.63 0.72
C SER A 61 -4.58 -11.84 -0.64
N GLU A 62 -5.45 -10.92 -1.07
CA GLU A 62 -6.08 -10.96 -2.38
C GLU A 62 -5.08 -10.77 -3.52
N ALA A 63 -4.10 -9.88 -3.36
CA ALA A 63 -3.02 -9.70 -4.34
C ALA A 63 -2.20 -11.00 -4.52
N ALA A 64 -1.82 -11.63 -3.40
CA ALA A 64 -1.06 -12.88 -3.43
C ALA A 64 -1.82 -14.01 -4.13
N LYS A 65 -3.13 -14.15 -3.86
CA LYS A 65 -3.99 -15.10 -4.57
C LYS A 65 -4.02 -14.85 -6.07
N ALA A 66 -4.17 -13.58 -6.49
CA ALA A 66 -4.21 -13.20 -7.90
C ALA A 66 -2.88 -13.52 -8.64
N TRP A 67 -1.76 -13.46 -7.92
CA TRP A 67 -0.44 -13.86 -8.43
C TRP A 67 -0.20 -15.36 -8.55
N GLY A 68 -1.19 -16.19 -8.21
CA GLY A 68 -1.07 -17.64 -8.33
C GLY A 68 -0.25 -18.28 -7.20
N TRP A 69 -0.11 -17.60 -6.06
CA TRP A 69 0.22 -18.27 -4.80
C TRP A 69 -0.98 -19.13 -4.39
N GLY A 70 -1.13 -20.29 -5.05
CA GLY A 70 -2.28 -21.21 -5.00
C GLY A 70 -2.52 -21.90 -3.67
N SER A 71 -1.81 -21.48 -2.63
CA SER A 71 -2.02 -21.84 -1.24
C SER A 71 -1.49 -20.72 -0.36
N THR A 72 -2.03 -19.50 -0.44
CA THR A 72 -1.96 -18.63 0.73
C THR A 72 -2.66 -19.40 1.84
N PRO A 73 -1.93 -20.00 2.81
CA PRO A 73 -2.57 -20.58 3.97
C PRO A 73 -3.36 -19.42 4.55
N GLU A 74 -4.61 -19.65 4.91
CA GLU A 74 -5.59 -18.61 5.22
C GLU A 74 -5.15 -17.67 6.37
N HIS A 75 -3.93 -17.84 6.91
CA HIS A 75 -3.36 -17.24 8.11
C HIS A 75 -1.87 -16.84 7.93
N GLN A 76 -1.33 -16.70 6.71
CA GLN A 76 0.01 -16.12 6.57
C GLN A 76 -0.02 -14.65 6.99
N GLY A 77 0.64 -14.33 8.10
CA GLY A 77 0.71 -12.95 8.58
C GLY A 77 1.37 -12.01 7.58
N ILE A 78 1.03 -10.72 7.68
CA ILE A 78 1.48 -9.63 6.79
C ILE A 78 2.97 -9.74 6.38
N SER A 79 3.86 -10.11 7.30
CA SER A 79 5.30 -10.25 7.03
C SER A 79 5.62 -11.22 5.88
N VAL A 80 4.88 -12.33 5.74
CA VAL A 80 5.11 -13.29 4.65
C VAL A 80 4.58 -12.73 3.34
N LEU A 81 3.40 -12.10 3.36
CA LEU A 81 2.82 -11.46 2.19
C LEU A 81 3.74 -10.37 1.63
N LEU A 82 4.37 -9.57 2.50
CA LEU A 82 5.35 -8.54 2.09
C LEU A 82 6.64 -9.12 1.48
N ILE A 83 7.00 -10.38 1.76
CA ILE A 83 8.17 -11.03 1.14
C ILE A 83 7.85 -11.44 -0.29
N VAL A 84 6.63 -11.89 -0.56
CA VAL A 84 6.28 -12.55 -1.83
C VAL A 84 5.71 -11.58 -2.85
N LEU A 85 5.07 -10.51 -2.37
CA LEU A 85 4.51 -9.47 -3.22
C LEU A 85 5.57 -8.51 -3.75
N THR A 86 5.31 -8.00 -4.95
CA THR A 86 6.06 -6.95 -5.60
C THR A 86 5.83 -5.58 -4.95
N ALA A 87 6.70 -4.61 -5.24
CA ALA A 87 6.59 -3.26 -4.69
C ALA A 87 5.28 -2.56 -5.10
N ASP A 88 4.84 -2.74 -6.35
CA ASP A 88 3.60 -2.13 -6.84
C ASP A 88 2.34 -2.76 -6.21
N GLU A 89 2.35 -4.06 -5.94
CA GLU A 89 1.26 -4.73 -5.24
C GLU A 89 1.10 -4.25 -3.80
N ILE A 90 2.21 -4.05 -3.09
CA ILE A 90 2.20 -3.48 -1.74
C ILE A 90 1.59 -2.07 -1.77
N CYS A 91 1.97 -1.24 -2.74
CA CYS A 91 1.43 0.10 -2.92
C CYS A 91 -0.08 0.09 -3.26
N LYS A 92 -0.50 -0.78 -4.18
CA LYS A 92 -1.92 -0.95 -4.54
C LYS A 92 -2.76 -1.43 -3.35
N ALA A 93 -2.25 -2.38 -2.57
CA ALA A 93 -2.91 -2.87 -1.37
C ALA A 93 -3.06 -1.77 -0.30
N ALA A 94 -2.01 -0.95 -0.10
CA ALA A 94 -2.06 0.18 0.83
C ALA A 94 -3.14 1.20 0.43
N LEU A 95 -3.19 1.59 -0.85
CA LEU A 95 -4.20 2.51 -1.35
C LEU A 95 -5.62 1.94 -1.25
N LYS A 96 -5.80 0.65 -1.56
CA LYS A 96 -7.08 -0.04 -1.42
C LYS A 96 -7.57 -0.02 0.03
N ALA A 97 -6.67 -0.21 1.00
CA ALA A 97 -7.02 -0.20 2.41
C ALA A 97 -7.45 1.17 2.92
N ILE A 98 -6.73 2.23 2.54
CA ILE A 98 -7.05 3.61 2.95
C ILE A 98 -8.37 4.08 2.33
N ARG A 99 -8.53 3.93 1.01
CA ARG A 99 -9.75 4.37 0.31
C ARG A 99 -11.01 3.61 0.74
N GLY A 100 -10.85 2.37 1.21
CA GLY A 100 -11.95 1.59 1.78
C GLY A 100 -12.49 2.15 3.11
N CYS A 101 -11.73 2.99 3.82
CA CYS A 101 -12.19 3.68 5.03
C CYS A 101 -13.05 4.91 4.75
N ASP A 102 -12.78 5.65 3.66
CA ASP A 102 -13.50 6.89 3.34
C ASP A 102 -14.99 6.64 3.05
N VAL A 103 -15.35 5.42 2.64
CA VAL A 103 -16.73 5.04 2.30
C VAL A 103 -17.61 4.79 3.55
N GLU A 104 -17.02 4.43 4.70
CA GLU A 104 -17.78 4.03 5.90
C GLU A 104 -18.13 5.16 6.86
N VAL A 105 -17.60 6.37 6.66
CA VAL A 105 -17.85 7.52 7.56
C VAL A 105 -19.02 8.39 7.06
N SER A 106 -19.65 8.02 5.94
CA SER A 106 -20.71 8.80 5.27
C SER A 106 -22.14 8.29 5.46
N THR A 107 -22.43 7.53 6.53
CA THR A 107 -23.80 7.08 6.87
C THR A 107 -24.24 7.54 8.24
#